data_AF-A0A917U9B1-F1
#
_entry.id   AF-A0A917U9B1-F1
#
_cell.length_a   1.000
_cell.length_b   1.000
_cell.length_c   1.000
_cell.angle_alpha   90.00
_cell.angle_beta   90.00
_cell.angle_gamma   90.00
#
_symmetry.space_group_name_H-M   'P 1'
#
loop_
_entity.id
_entity.type
_entity.pdbx_description
1 polymer ?
#
loop_
_entity_poly.entity_id
_entity_poly.type
_entity_poly.pdbx_seq_one_letter_code
_entity_poly.pdbx_strand_id
1 'polypeptide(L)'
;MGRARLLLRILAALAVLASSVLVLPVAPANAASDGPTATEVSFVGNGGVVLHGTVLAPMSMPQRRPAVVMVEGAGNHGRQELRLAAEAFAQRGIVALFYDKRTEGYNLLRRDYSVLADDALAGLRLLRSRADVDPARLGMWALSEGAFVAPLAANRSTDVKFLITVGAVGMTPAAQTASCYDERLRHAGVSGSFTHTMQVTAVRMAIGAGIFPEANFDPAPVWAQVRQPVLAQWGELDREALPRESSQIIRQALERGGNHHYTIRFVPAVRHNLYVTANGGFDRLASIPANYGDYEASWIDRLTHALPSASADPAPSQRTPSPTLTPLAWYESPWLQLAALLLFLVAFAGYPLTAAVRRIRGRRGAPPVRHPARWLAAAGLATTMGLLVYLFFMLATAAAVVGPVLIGRPIPWLVLQVLAVATVVATIATGLSWRRHRRDLRHADRARLGLLAAAGLLFLPWAAYWGLLIP
;
A
#
# COMPACT_ATOMS: atom_id res chain seq x y z
N MET A 1 -19.61 -3.79 -45.51
CA MET A 1 -18.46 -4.04 -44.59
C MET A 1 -17.09 -3.57 -45.13
N GLY A 2 -16.99 -2.69 -46.15
CA GLY A 2 -15.71 -2.29 -46.74
C GLY A 2 -15.16 -0.91 -46.33
N ARG A 3 -16.02 0.06 -45.96
CA ARG A 3 -15.58 1.45 -45.71
C ARG A 3 -15.06 1.72 -44.29
N ALA A 4 -15.57 1.01 -43.28
CA ALA A 4 -15.10 1.15 -41.89
C ALA A 4 -13.69 0.55 -41.65
N ARG A 5 -13.32 -0.50 -42.41
CA ARG A 5 -11.98 -1.11 -42.34
C ARG A 5 -10.90 -0.29 -43.04
N LEU A 6 -11.28 0.55 -44.02
CA LEU A 6 -10.37 1.45 -44.71
C LEU A 6 -10.00 2.66 -43.84
N LEU A 7 -10.96 3.23 -43.11
CA LEU A 7 -10.72 4.30 -42.13
C LEU A 7 -9.84 3.84 -40.95
N LEU A 8 -10.04 2.62 -40.44
CA LEU A 8 -9.16 2.07 -39.40
C LEU A 8 -7.72 1.83 -39.89
N ARG A 9 -7.53 1.45 -41.16
CA ARG A 9 -6.21 1.25 -41.76
C ARG A 9 -5.49 2.56 -42.06
N ILE A 10 -6.21 3.62 -42.45
CA ILE A 10 -5.64 4.95 -42.66
C ILE A 10 -5.26 5.61 -41.33
N LEU A 11 -6.07 5.43 -40.28
CA LEU A 11 -5.73 5.91 -38.92
C LEU A 11 -4.55 5.13 -38.31
N ALA A 12 -4.44 3.82 -38.56
CA ALA A 12 -3.28 3.03 -38.14
C ALA A 12 -2.00 3.39 -38.93
N ALA A 13 -2.11 3.71 -40.21
CA ALA A 13 -0.97 4.12 -41.03
C ALA A 13 -0.46 5.54 -40.68
N LEU A 14 -1.34 6.45 -40.26
CA LEU A 14 -0.96 7.78 -39.78
C LEU A 14 -0.40 7.78 -38.34
N ALA A 15 -0.76 6.79 -37.52
CA ALA A 15 -0.15 6.59 -36.20
C ALA A 15 1.26 5.97 -36.28
N VAL A 16 1.57 5.23 -37.36
CA VAL A 16 2.88 4.60 -37.57
C VAL A 16 3.87 5.54 -38.28
N LEU A 17 3.40 6.57 -38.99
CA LEU A 17 4.28 7.57 -39.64
C LEU A 17 4.68 8.77 -38.76
N ALA A 18 4.20 8.85 -37.51
CA ALA A 18 4.58 9.90 -36.56
C ALA A 18 5.57 9.43 -35.47
N SER A 19 6.19 8.25 -35.64
CA SER A 19 7.08 7.65 -34.62
C SER A 19 8.30 6.97 -35.22
N SER A 20 8.84 7.52 -36.29
CA SER A 20 10.14 7.09 -36.84
C SER A 20 11.00 8.32 -37.10
N VAL A 21 11.43 8.96 -36.01
CA VAL A 21 12.67 9.74 -36.04
C VAL A 21 13.79 8.72 -36.01
N LEU A 22 14.49 8.61 -37.12
CA LEU A 22 15.76 7.90 -37.23
C LEU A 22 16.78 8.64 -36.35
N VAL A 23 16.86 8.28 -35.07
CA VAL A 23 17.92 8.77 -34.18
C VAL A 23 19.18 8.00 -34.55
N LEU A 24 20.06 8.63 -35.32
CA LEU A 24 21.44 8.17 -35.46
C LEU A 24 22.07 8.14 -34.05
N PRO A 25 22.86 7.11 -33.71
CA PRO A 25 23.58 7.10 -32.44
C PRO A 25 24.67 8.17 -32.53
N VAL A 26 24.38 9.35 -31.98
CA VAL A 26 25.44 10.29 -31.62
C VAL A 26 26.13 9.68 -30.42
N ALA A 27 27.35 9.16 -30.62
CA ALA A 27 28.23 8.84 -29.51
C ALA A 27 28.32 10.10 -28.63
N PRO A 28 28.04 10.01 -27.32
CA PRO A 28 28.18 11.19 -26.48
C PRO A 28 29.65 11.61 -26.54
N ALA A 29 29.88 12.84 -27.01
CA ALA A 29 31.14 13.51 -26.78
C ALA A 29 31.34 13.56 -25.26
N ASN A 30 32.38 12.90 -24.77
CA ASN A 30 32.83 12.99 -23.39
C ASN A 30 33.24 14.43 -23.09
N ALA A 31 32.27 15.29 -22.78
CA ALA A 31 32.50 16.40 -21.90
C ALA A 31 32.60 15.79 -20.50
N ALA A 32 33.79 15.87 -19.89
CA ALA A 32 33.95 15.53 -18.48
C ALA A 32 33.00 16.43 -17.68
N SER A 33 31.89 15.88 -17.22
CA SER A 33 30.99 16.57 -16.29
C SER A 33 31.66 16.59 -14.92
N ASP A 34 31.66 17.74 -14.25
CA ASP A 34 32.14 17.94 -12.86
C ASP A 34 31.26 17.20 -11.80
N GLY A 35 30.64 16.08 -12.16
CA GLY A 35 29.68 15.34 -11.36
C GLY A 35 30.01 13.85 -11.18
N PRO A 36 29.25 13.13 -10.34
CA PRO A 36 29.41 11.69 -10.15
C PRO A 36 29.39 10.90 -11.46
N THR A 37 30.24 9.89 -11.56
CA THR A 37 30.24 8.97 -12.71
C THR A 37 29.11 7.96 -12.56
N ALA A 38 28.21 7.91 -13.55
CA ALA A 38 27.14 6.92 -13.63
C ALA A 38 27.55 5.74 -14.51
N THR A 39 27.41 4.53 -14.01
CA THR A 39 27.64 3.29 -14.77
C THR A 39 26.40 2.41 -14.73
N GLU A 40 25.84 2.11 -15.89
CA GLU A 40 24.77 1.13 -16.03
C GLU A 40 25.31 -0.27 -15.79
N VAL A 41 24.61 -1.05 -14.98
CA VAL A 41 25.00 -2.41 -14.59
C VAL A 41 23.82 -3.35 -14.67
N SER A 42 24.13 -4.64 -14.76
CA SER A 42 23.15 -5.71 -14.54
C SER A 42 23.75 -6.81 -13.68
N PHE A 43 22.89 -7.51 -12.95
CA PHE A 43 23.29 -8.62 -12.10
C PHE A 43 22.16 -9.65 -11.99
N VAL A 44 22.53 -10.89 -11.70
CA VAL A 44 21.57 -11.99 -11.55
C VAL A 44 21.11 -12.09 -10.10
N GLY A 45 19.85 -11.73 -9.89
CA GLY A 45 19.14 -11.87 -8.62
C GLY A 45 18.66 -13.30 -8.36
N ASN A 46 17.77 -13.43 -7.39
CA ASN A 46 17.22 -14.72 -6.99
C ASN A 46 16.41 -15.36 -8.12
N GLY A 47 16.53 -16.68 -8.27
CA GLY A 47 15.82 -17.43 -9.30
C GLY A 47 16.27 -17.15 -10.73
N GLY A 48 17.43 -16.51 -10.93
CA GLY A 48 17.99 -16.23 -12.25
C GLY A 48 17.48 -14.93 -12.91
N VAL A 49 16.68 -14.14 -12.20
CA VAL A 49 16.15 -12.86 -12.70
C VAL A 49 17.30 -11.88 -12.93
N VAL A 50 17.39 -11.31 -14.13
CA VAL A 50 18.35 -10.25 -14.43
C VAL A 50 17.77 -8.91 -13.96
N LEU A 51 18.47 -8.28 -13.03
CA LEU A 51 18.14 -6.95 -12.52
C LEU A 51 19.07 -5.92 -13.13
N HIS A 52 18.53 -4.74 -13.41
CA HIS A 52 19.25 -3.62 -13.99
C HIS A 52 19.36 -2.51 -12.97
N GLY A 53 20.50 -1.83 -12.94
CA GLY A 53 20.71 -0.72 -12.02
C GLY A 53 21.78 0.22 -12.50
N THR A 54 22.03 1.24 -11.67
CA THR A 54 23.02 2.27 -11.92
C THR A 54 23.92 2.35 -10.70
N VAL A 55 25.23 2.29 -10.92
CA VAL A 55 26.23 2.63 -9.92
C VAL A 55 26.59 4.09 -10.11
N LEU A 56 26.36 4.90 -9.08
CA LEU A 56 26.91 6.25 -8.99
C LEU A 56 28.16 6.22 -8.13
N ALA A 57 29.28 6.58 -8.73
CA ALA A 57 30.57 6.68 -8.07
C ALA A 57 31.02 8.15 -8.00
N PRO A 58 31.73 8.56 -6.94
CA PRO A 58 32.44 9.84 -6.91
C PRO A 58 33.43 9.93 -8.08
N MET A 59 33.86 11.14 -8.45
CA MET A 59 34.94 11.31 -9.43
C MET A 59 36.19 10.53 -9.02
N SER A 60 36.92 10.00 -10.02
CA SER A 60 38.06 9.10 -9.82
C SER A 60 39.06 9.61 -8.78
N MET A 61 39.18 8.85 -7.69
CA MET A 61 40.14 9.10 -6.60
C MET A 61 40.96 7.82 -6.37
N PRO A 62 42.22 7.92 -5.95
CA PRO A 62 43.14 6.78 -5.87
C PRO A 62 42.80 5.73 -4.79
N GLN A 63 41.83 5.98 -3.90
CA GLN A 63 41.51 5.10 -2.77
C GLN A 63 40.14 4.43 -2.92
N ARG A 64 40.04 3.18 -2.48
CA ARG A 64 38.77 2.44 -2.32
C ARG A 64 37.81 3.17 -1.38
N ARG A 65 36.52 3.14 -1.73
CA ARG A 65 35.47 3.96 -1.11
C ARG A 65 34.45 3.12 -0.34
N PRO A 66 33.83 3.69 0.71
CA PRO A 66 32.61 3.10 1.27
C PRO A 66 31.52 3.01 0.19
N ALA A 67 30.65 2.02 0.33
CA ALA A 67 29.62 1.76 -0.67
C ALA A 67 28.31 1.26 -0.04
N VAL A 68 27.19 1.56 -0.70
CA VAL A 68 25.85 1.16 -0.28
C VAL A 68 25.07 0.56 -1.44
N VAL A 69 24.37 -0.55 -1.17
CA VAL A 69 23.26 -1.03 -2.01
C VAL A 69 21.98 -0.42 -1.48
N MET A 70 21.25 0.29 -2.34
CA MET A 70 20.01 0.97 -2.00
C MET A 70 18.80 0.11 -2.33
N VAL A 71 17.93 -0.12 -1.36
CA VAL A 71 16.72 -0.94 -1.46
C VAL A 71 15.48 -0.05 -1.37
N GLU A 72 14.67 -0.07 -2.43
CA GLU A 72 13.45 0.73 -2.58
C GLU A 72 12.30 0.30 -1.64
N GLY A 73 11.42 1.24 -1.31
CA GLY A 73 10.17 1.01 -0.57
C GLY A 73 9.10 0.27 -1.39
N ALA A 74 7.91 0.07 -0.84
CA ALA A 74 6.86 -0.75 -1.47
C ALA A 74 6.39 -0.19 -2.81
N GLY A 75 6.17 -1.07 -3.79
CA GLY A 75 5.87 -0.70 -5.17
C GLY A 75 7.07 -0.83 -6.08
N ASN A 76 6.84 -0.54 -7.35
CA ASN A 76 7.89 -0.45 -8.36
C ASN A 76 7.76 0.93 -9.01
N HIS A 77 8.46 1.92 -8.46
CA HIS A 77 8.47 3.30 -8.96
C HIS A 77 9.62 3.54 -9.94
N GLY A 78 10.38 2.49 -10.25
CA GLY A 78 11.59 2.53 -11.06
C GLY A 78 12.78 3.10 -10.29
N ARG A 79 14.00 2.74 -10.73
CA ARG A 79 15.25 3.11 -10.05
C ARG A 79 15.43 4.62 -9.81
N GLN A 80 14.77 5.47 -10.60
CA GLN A 80 14.89 6.93 -10.49
C GLN A 80 14.35 7.47 -9.15
N GLU A 81 13.50 6.71 -8.45
CA GLU A 81 13.01 7.11 -7.12
C GLU A 81 14.17 7.37 -6.13
N LEU A 82 15.24 6.58 -6.19
CA LEU A 82 16.37 6.66 -5.27
C LEU A 82 17.53 7.51 -5.79
N ARG A 83 17.42 8.05 -7.01
CA ARG A 83 18.53 8.74 -7.66
C ARG A 83 19.03 9.95 -6.89
N LEU A 84 18.12 10.79 -6.37
CA LEU A 84 18.50 11.98 -5.60
C LEU A 84 19.32 11.62 -4.35
N ALA A 85 18.93 10.57 -3.65
CA ALA A 85 19.66 10.06 -2.49
C ALA A 85 21.01 9.45 -2.89
N ALA A 86 21.06 8.71 -3.99
CA ALA A 86 22.29 8.15 -4.54
C ALA A 86 23.30 9.23 -4.99
N GLU A 87 22.82 10.31 -5.60
CA GLU A 87 23.63 11.48 -5.97
C GLU A 87 24.19 12.18 -4.73
N ALA A 88 23.38 12.32 -3.67
CA ALA A 88 23.84 12.87 -2.40
C ALA A 88 24.96 12.02 -1.76
N PHE A 89 24.87 10.69 -1.84
CA PHE A 89 25.94 9.78 -1.41
C PHE A 89 27.20 9.93 -2.25
N ALA A 90 27.07 9.96 -3.58
CA ALA A 90 28.22 10.07 -4.48
C ALA A 90 28.96 11.41 -4.33
N GLN A 91 28.23 12.51 -4.14
CA GLN A 91 28.81 13.82 -3.80
C GLN A 91 29.61 13.81 -2.48
N ARG A 92 29.28 12.89 -1.58
CA ARG A 92 29.97 12.69 -0.28
C ARG A 92 30.97 11.55 -0.32
N GLY A 93 31.32 11.06 -1.51
CA GLY A 93 32.40 10.12 -1.65
C GLY A 93 32.02 8.65 -1.41
N ILE A 94 30.73 8.32 -1.44
CA ILE A 94 30.20 6.96 -1.23
C ILE A 94 29.69 6.43 -2.56
N VAL A 95 30.07 5.20 -2.90
CA VAL A 95 29.56 4.51 -4.09
C VAL A 95 28.15 4.00 -3.80
N ALA A 96 27.17 4.36 -4.64
CA ALA A 96 25.78 3.94 -4.45
C ALA A 96 25.30 3.09 -5.63
N LEU A 97 24.79 1.89 -5.34
CA LEU A 97 24.02 1.10 -6.30
C LEU A 97 22.53 1.26 -6.00
N PHE A 98 21.76 1.70 -6.98
CA PHE A 98 20.30 1.65 -6.96
C PHE A 98 19.85 0.93 -8.23
N TYR A 99 18.80 0.11 -8.12
CA TYR A 99 18.41 -0.83 -9.17
C TYR A 99 16.89 -0.89 -9.29
N ASP A 100 16.43 -1.33 -10.46
CA ASP A 100 15.01 -1.59 -10.69
C ASP A 100 14.60 -2.80 -9.87
N LYS A 101 13.59 -2.62 -9.02
CA LYS A 101 12.98 -3.73 -8.31
C LYS A 101 12.43 -4.76 -9.30
N ARG A 102 12.56 -6.05 -8.96
CA ARG A 102 11.99 -7.13 -9.78
C ARG A 102 10.52 -6.89 -10.12
N THR A 103 10.16 -7.22 -11.35
CA THR A 103 8.77 -7.27 -11.81
C THR A 103 8.25 -8.71 -11.80
N GLU A 104 9.14 -9.70 -11.96
CA GLU A 104 8.79 -11.11 -11.93
C GLU A 104 8.54 -11.59 -10.49
N GLY A 105 7.33 -12.05 -10.23
CA GLY A 105 6.91 -12.54 -8.92
C GLY A 105 6.67 -11.45 -7.87
N TYR A 106 6.64 -10.18 -8.26
CA TYR A 106 6.42 -9.05 -7.34
C TYR A 106 5.26 -8.15 -7.78
N ASN A 107 4.42 -7.75 -6.82
CA ASN A 107 3.50 -6.63 -6.92
C ASN A 107 3.09 -6.15 -5.52
N LEU A 108 2.31 -5.07 -5.42
CA LEU A 108 1.85 -4.52 -4.14
C LEU A 108 1.05 -5.49 -3.25
N LEU A 109 0.59 -6.62 -3.79
CA LEU A 109 -0.14 -7.65 -3.04
C LEU A 109 0.68 -8.93 -2.82
N ARG A 110 1.87 -9.05 -3.42
CA ARG A 110 2.77 -10.21 -3.27
C ARG A 110 4.21 -9.71 -3.19
N ARG A 111 4.76 -9.75 -1.98
CA ARG A 111 5.99 -9.03 -1.64
C ARG A 111 6.93 -9.92 -0.86
N ASP A 112 7.37 -11.02 -1.45
CA ASP A 112 8.26 -11.97 -0.80
C ASP A 112 9.58 -11.27 -0.40
N TYR A 113 9.67 -10.87 0.87
CA TYR A 113 10.81 -10.14 1.42
C TYR A 113 12.08 -10.99 1.43
N SER A 114 11.97 -12.32 1.45
CA SER A 114 13.12 -13.22 1.36
C SER A 114 13.74 -13.16 -0.03
N VAL A 115 12.91 -13.20 -1.08
CA VAL A 115 13.38 -13.07 -2.47
C VAL A 115 14.01 -11.71 -2.71
N LEU A 116 13.40 -10.63 -2.21
CA LEU A 116 13.96 -9.29 -2.31
C LEU A 116 15.31 -9.15 -1.57
N ALA A 117 15.49 -9.87 -0.47
CA ALA A 117 16.75 -9.87 0.29
C ALA A 117 17.88 -10.53 -0.51
N ASP A 118 17.59 -11.63 -1.20
CA ASP A 118 18.55 -12.34 -2.05
C ASP A 118 18.92 -11.52 -3.30
N ASP A 119 17.97 -10.75 -3.86
CA ASP A 119 18.23 -9.77 -4.91
C ASP A 119 19.16 -8.64 -4.42
N ALA A 120 18.91 -8.09 -3.23
CA ALA A 120 19.77 -7.07 -2.63
C ALA A 120 21.20 -7.60 -2.38
N LEU A 121 21.33 -8.86 -1.94
CA LEU A 121 22.63 -9.54 -1.80
C LEU A 121 23.33 -9.76 -3.15
N ALA A 122 22.60 -9.93 -4.25
CA ALA A 122 23.19 -9.96 -5.58
C ALA A 122 23.80 -8.61 -5.98
N GLY A 123 23.09 -7.51 -5.70
CA GLY A 123 23.64 -6.16 -5.86
C GLY A 123 24.87 -5.92 -4.98
N LEU A 124 24.86 -6.44 -3.75
CA LEU A 124 25.98 -6.36 -2.81
C LEU A 124 27.23 -7.07 -3.37
N ARG A 125 27.06 -8.27 -3.94
CA ARG A 125 28.13 -9.02 -4.60
C ARG A 125 28.71 -8.25 -5.79
N LEU A 126 27.86 -7.60 -6.59
CA LEU A 126 28.31 -6.75 -7.69
C LEU A 126 29.20 -5.61 -7.16
N LEU A 127 28.75 -4.83 -6.16
CA LEU A 127 29.56 -3.76 -5.60
C LEU A 127 30.87 -4.27 -4.98
N ARG A 128 30.82 -5.39 -4.26
CA ARG A 128 32.01 -6.01 -3.65
C ARG A 128 33.10 -6.34 -4.66
N SER A 129 32.74 -6.74 -5.88
CA SER A 129 33.71 -7.09 -6.94
C SER A 129 34.38 -5.88 -7.60
N ARG A 130 33.91 -4.66 -7.35
CA ARG A 130 34.47 -3.47 -8.01
C ARG A 130 35.79 -3.05 -7.35
N ALA A 131 36.72 -2.59 -8.17
CA ALA A 131 38.05 -2.17 -7.71
C ALA A 131 38.04 -0.87 -6.88
N ASP A 132 37.02 -0.02 -7.07
CA ASP A 132 36.83 1.26 -6.38
C ASP A 132 36.06 1.15 -5.06
N VAL A 133 35.55 -0.03 -4.72
CA VAL A 133 34.79 -0.30 -3.48
C VAL A 133 35.68 -0.91 -2.42
N ASP A 134 35.52 -0.45 -1.18
CA ASP A 134 36.11 -1.02 0.02
C ASP A 134 35.17 -2.07 0.65
N PRO A 135 35.49 -3.38 0.58
CA PRO A 135 34.61 -4.43 1.12
C PRO A 135 34.41 -4.37 2.64
N ALA A 136 35.29 -3.68 3.38
CA ALA A 136 35.14 -3.50 4.82
C ALA A 136 34.14 -2.38 5.16
N ARG A 137 33.75 -1.57 4.17
CA ARG A 137 32.81 -0.44 4.30
C ARG A 137 31.67 -0.53 3.30
N LEU A 138 31.21 -1.75 3.05
CA LEU A 138 30.09 -2.07 2.18
C LEU A 138 28.84 -2.37 3.02
N GLY A 139 27.80 -1.55 2.86
CA GLY A 139 26.55 -1.68 3.62
C GLY A 139 25.31 -1.63 2.74
N MET A 140 24.15 -1.53 3.40
CA MET A 140 22.86 -1.37 2.74
C MET A 140 22.16 -0.11 3.24
N TRP A 141 21.48 0.57 2.33
CA TRP A 141 20.56 1.66 2.62
C TRP A 141 19.16 1.22 2.21
N ALA A 142 18.14 1.37 3.05
CA ALA A 142 16.83 0.80 2.77
C ALA A 142 15.67 1.70 3.17
N LEU A 143 14.75 1.93 2.23
CA LEU A 143 13.58 2.79 2.42
C LEU A 143 12.34 1.95 2.74
N SER A 144 11.58 2.31 3.78
CA SER A 144 10.22 1.78 4.03
C SER A 144 10.18 0.24 4.05
N GLU A 145 9.53 -0.41 3.08
CA GLU A 145 9.55 -1.87 2.85
C GLU A 145 10.96 -2.45 2.74
N GLY A 146 11.92 -1.70 2.20
CA GLY A 146 13.32 -2.08 2.18
C GLY A 146 13.86 -2.39 3.58
N ALA A 147 13.29 -1.81 4.65
CA ALA A 147 13.65 -2.11 6.02
C ALA A 147 13.10 -3.46 6.54
N PHE A 148 12.19 -4.13 5.81
CA PHE A 148 11.91 -5.56 6.02
C PHE A 148 12.97 -6.44 5.32
N VAL A 149 13.48 -5.96 4.19
CA VAL A 149 14.40 -6.68 3.30
C VAL A 149 15.85 -6.65 3.80
N ALA A 150 16.37 -5.47 4.15
CA ALA A 150 17.77 -5.29 4.49
C ALA A 150 18.21 -6.05 5.75
N PRO A 151 17.41 -6.12 6.85
CA PRO A 151 17.71 -6.99 7.98
C PRO A 151 17.76 -8.48 7.61
N LEU A 152 16.85 -8.96 6.75
CA LEU A 152 16.89 -10.34 6.26
C LEU A 152 18.20 -10.61 5.51
N ALA A 153 18.60 -9.68 4.63
CA ALA A 153 19.85 -9.78 3.88
C ALA A 153 21.09 -9.75 4.78
N ALA A 154 21.11 -8.84 5.77
CA ALA A 154 22.19 -8.71 6.74
C ALA A 154 22.38 -9.97 7.61
N ASN A 155 21.28 -10.64 7.97
CA ASN A 155 21.33 -11.88 8.74
C ASN A 155 21.86 -13.08 7.92
N ARG A 156 21.88 -12.98 6.58
CA ARG A 156 22.34 -14.04 5.67
C ARG A 156 23.78 -13.86 5.20
N SER A 157 24.38 -12.69 5.40
CA SER A 157 25.69 -12.38 4.85
C SER A 157 26.53 -11.52 5.77
N THR A 158 27.73 -12.01 6.06
CA THR A 158 28.78 -11.25 6.76
C THR A 158 29.39 -10.15 5.90
N ASP A 159 29.05 -10.07 4.62
CA ASP A 159 29.53 -9.01 3.73
C ASP A 159 28.79 -7.69 3.92
N VAL A 160 27.60 -7.71 4.55
CA VAL A 160 26.91 -6.49 4.97
C VAL A 160 27.59 -5.97 6.24
N LYS A 161 28.24 -4.81 6.14
CA LYS A 161 29.02 -4.22 7.24
C LYS A 161 28.25 -3.23 8.10
N PHE A 162 27.18 -2.64 7.56
CA PHE A 162 26.28 -1.75 8.28
C PHE A 162 24.92 -1.66 7.57
N LEU A 163 23.91 -1.21 8.31
CA LEU A 163 22.58 -0.91 7.78
C LEU A 163 22.22 0.56 8.02
N ILE A 164 21.69 1.21 6.99
CA ILE A 164 21.01 2.50 7.10
C ILE A 164 19.56 2.27 6.67
N THR A 165 18.60 2.67 7.49
CA THR A 165 17.17 2.58 7.13
C THR A 165 16.49 3.92 7.24
N VAL A 166 15.63 4.21 6.27
CA VAL A 166 14.84 5.43 6.19
C VAL A 166 13.36 5.08 6.19
N GLY A 167 12.58 5.66 7.10
CA GLY A 167 11.15 5.39 7.24
C GLY A 167 10.88 3.92 7.57
N ALA A 168 11.74 3.29 8.38
CA ALA A 168 11.65 1.85 8.65
C ALA A 168 10.34 1.48 9.34
N VAL A 169 9.71 0.40 8.89
CA VAL A 169 8.44 -0.09 9.45
C VAL A 169 8.77 -1.15 10.50
N GLY A 170 8.47 -0.86 11.77
CA GLY A 170 8.71 -1.78 12.89
C GLY A 170 7.54 -2.71 13.19
N MET A 171 6.42 -2.58 12.48
CA MET A 171 5.18 -3.34 12.70
C MET A 171 4.83 -4.20 11.48
N THR A 172 3.78 -5.02 11.60
CA THR A 172 3.33 -5.84 10.47
C THR A 172 2.81 -4.97 9.33
N PRO A 173 2.91 -5.40 8.05
CA PRO A 173 2.36 -4.66 6.92
C PRO A 173 0.84 -4.38 7.06
N ALA A 174 0.10 -5.27 7.72
CA ALA A 174 -1.31 -5.06 8.05
C ALA A 174 -1.52 -3.89 9.02
N ALA A 175 -0.78 -3.86 10.13
CA ALA A 175 -0.85 -2.77 11.11
C ALA A 175 -0.42 -1.44 10.48
N GLN A 176 0.62 -1.46 9.66
CA GLN A 176 1.04 -0.30 8.88
C GLN A 176 -0.08 0.21 7.97
N THR A 177 -0.68 -0.67 7.17
CA THR A 177 -1.77 -0.32 6.25
C THR A 177 -2.96 0.30 6.98
N ALA A 178 -3.34 -0.30 8.12
CA ALA A 178 -4.41 0.21 8.96
C ALA A 178 -4.10 1.62 9.51
N SER A 179 -2.89 1.84 10.01
CA SER A 179 -2.42 3.16 10.48
C SER A 179 -2.40 4.21 9.35
N CYS A 180 -1.94 3.85 8.16
CA CYS A 180 -1.97 4.72 6.98
C CYS A 180 -3.40 5.16 6.62
N TYR A 181 -4.38 4.24 6.70
CA TYR A 181 -5.78 4.60 6.47
C TYR A 181 -6.29 5.61 7.51
N ASP A 182 -5.98 5.41 8.79
CA ASP A 182 -6.38 6.34 9.86
C ASP A 182 -5.79 7.74 9.67
N GLU A 183 -4.48 7.84 9.43
CA GLU A 183 -3.79 9.12 9.18
C GLU A 183 -4.39 9.86 7.97
N ARG A 184 -4.58 9.16 6.83
CA ARG A 184 -5.14 9.78 5.61
C ARG A 184 -6.59 10.21 5.77
N LEU A 185 -7.42 9.37 6.37
CA LEU A 185 -8.84 9.67 6.55
C LEU A 185 -9.04 10.85 7.51
N ARG A 186 -8.32 10.88 8.64
CA ARG A 186 -8.40 12.00 9.58
C ARG A 186 -7.86 13.29 8.99
N HIS A 187 -6.79 13.23 8.20
CA HIS A 187 -6.29 14.40 7.48
C HIS A 187 -7.34 14.96 6.51
N ALA A 188 -8.12 14.10 5.87
CA ALA A 188 -9.27 14.49 5.05
C ALA A 188 -10.48 14.96 5.88
N GLY A 189 -10.40 15.01 7.21
CA GLY A 189 -11.49 15.40 8.11
C GLY A 189 -12.51 14.30 8.37
N VAL A 190 -12.20 13.05 8.04
CA VAL A 190 -13.12 11.91 8.21
C VAL A 190 -13.06 11.32 9.62
N SER A 191 -14.22 10.93 10.14
CA SER A 191 -14.43 10.31 11.44
C SER A 191 -15.61 9.31 11.39
N GLY A 192 -15.94 8.70 12.54
CA GLY A 192 -17.07 7.78 12.66
C GLY A 192 -16.83 6.40 12.06
N SER A 193 -17.89 5.67 11.76
CA SER A 193 -17.83 4.26 11.33
C SER A 193 -16.94 3.99 10.12
N PHE A 194 -16.80 4.94 9.19
CA PHE A 194 -15.99 4.72 7.99
C PHE A 194 -14.50 4.58 8.28
N THR A 195 -13.96 5.30 9.26
CA THR A 195 -12.55 5.14 9.65
C THR A 195 -12.31 3.74 10.17
N HIS A 196 -13.18 3.23 11.04
CA HIS A 196 -13.13 1.85 11.52
C HIS A 196 -13.27 0.83 10.39
N THR A 197 -14.21 1.06 9.47
CA THR A 197 -14.41 0.17 8.32
C THR A 197 -13.15 0.05 7.46
N MET A 198 -12.46 1.15 7.18
CA MET A 198 -11.23 1.11 6.38
C MET A 198 -10.02 0.61 7.18
N GLN A 199 -9.84 1.10 8.40
CA GLN A 199 -8.68 0.79 9.26
C GLN A 199 -8.71 -0.67 9.76
N VAL A 200 -9.89 -1.19 10.11
CA VAL A 200 -10.04 -2.48 10.80
C VAL A 200 -10.76 -3.49 9.92
N THR A 201 -12.01 -3.22 9.54
CA THR A 201 -12.87 -4.23 8.88
C THR A 201 -12.31 -4.65 7.52
N ALA A 202 -11.98 -3.69 6.65
CA ALA A 202 -11.48 -3.94 5.31
C ALA A 202 -10.11 -4.61 5.31
N VAL A 203 -9.20 -4.16 6.19
CA VAL A 203 -7.86 -4.77 6.33
C VAL A 203 -7.98 -6.22 6.81
N ARG A 204 -8.76 -6.49 7.86
CA ARG A 204 -8.98 -7.86 8.36
C ARG A 204 -9.62 -8.76 7.29
N MET A 205 -10.56 -8.22 6.52
CA MET A 205 -11.19 -8.94 5.41
C MET A 205 -10.16 -9.30 4.32
N ALA A 206 -9.30 -8.35 3.95
CA ALA A 206 -8.27 -8.58 2.93
C ALA A 206 -7.26 -9.66 3.38
N ILE A 207 -6.87 -9.65 4.66
CA ILE A 207 -6.02 -10.69 5.26
C ILE A 207 -6.72 -12.05 5.23
N GLY A 208 -7.95 -12.12 5.73
CA GLY A 208 -8.71 -13.37 5.77
C GLY A 208 -8.98 -13.96 4.39
N ALA A 209 -9.11 -13.11 3.37
CA ALA A 209 -9.28 -13.51 1.98
C ALA A 209 -7.96 -13.92 1.29
N GLY A 210 -6.81 -13.78 1.97
CA GLY A 210 -5.50 -14.13 1.41
C GLY A 210 -5.03 -13.18 0.30
N ILE A 211 -5.53 -11.95 0.27
CA ILE A 211 -5.20 -10.96 -0.78
C ILE A 211 -3.74 -10.51 -0.67
N PHE A 212 -3.19 -10.45 0.55
CA PHE A 212 -1.80 -10.08 0.82
C PHE A 212 -1.16 -11.10 1.76
N PRO A 213 -0.44 -12.10 1.23
CA PRO A 213 0.14 -13.19 2.02
C PRO A 213 1.10 -12.72 3.12
N GLU A 214 1.87 -11.65 2.86
CA GLU A 214 2.85 -11.11 3.79
C GLU A 214 2.25 -10.12 4.81
N ALA A 215 0.92 -9.93 4.84
CA ALA A 215 0.26 -8.96 5.71
C ALA A 215 0.60 -9.13 7.21
N ASN A 216 0.88 -10.36 7.64
CA ASN A 216 1.21 -10.72 9.02
C ASN A 216 2.72 -10.92 9.25
N PHE A 217 3.58 -10.54 8.30
CA PHE A 217 5.03 -10.60 8.51
C PHE A 217 5.42 -9.72 9.70
N ASP A 218 5.96 -10.34 10.76
CA ASP A 218 6.49 -9.64 11.93
C ASP A 218 7.99 -9.36 11.73
N PRO A 219 8.42 -8.09 11.63
CA PRO A 219 9.82 -7.76 11.43
C PRO A 219 10.65 -7.88 12.71
N ALA A 220 10.06 -7.90 13.90
CA ALA A 220 10.79 -7.82 15.16
C ALA A 220 11.74 -9.01 15.40
N PRO A 221 11.39 -10.28 15.11
CA PRO A 221 12.31 -11.41 15.20
C PRO A 221 13.50 -11.33 14.24
N VAL A 222 13.32 -10.68 13.08
CA VAL A 222 14.39 -10.48 12.10
C VAL A 222 15.37 -9.42 12.60
N TRP A 223 14.84 -8.29 13.11
CA TRP A 223 15.66 -7.24 13.71
C TRP A 223 16.46 -7.73 14.93
N ALA A 224 15.92 -8.65 15.72
CA ALA A 224 16.63 -9.25 16.85
C ALA A 224 17.85 -10.09 16.46
N GLN A 225 17.96 -10.50 15.20
CA GLN A 225 19.11 -11.25 14.68
C GLN A 225 20.20 -10.35 14.09
N VAL A 226 19.90 -9.07 13.82
CA VAL A 226 20.87 -8.14 13.24
C VAL A 226 22.02 -7.90 14.22
N ARG A 227 23.26 -8.04 13.72
CA ARG A 227 24.50 -7.83 14.49
C ARG A 227 25.33 -6.66 13.97
N GLN A 228 25.04 -6.20 12.76
CA GLN A 228 25.66 -5.06 12.12
C GLN A 228 25.31 -3.77 12.85
N PRO A 229 26.17 -2.74 12.79
CA PRO A 229 25.80 -1.38 13.18
C PRO A 229 24.61 -0.87 12.38
N VAL A 230 23.67 -0.20 13.06
CA VAL A 230 22.41 0.27 12.47
C VAL A 230 22.27 1.78 12.63
N LEU A 231 22.02 2.50 11.54
CA LEU A 231 21.49 3.85 11.55
C LEU A 231 20.04 3.81 11.09
N ALA A 232 19.10 3.97 12.01
CA ALA A 232 17.68 3.98 11.70
C ALA A 232 17.14 5.41 11.78
N GLN A 233 16.53 5.88 10.69
CA GLN A 233 16.09 7.26 10.54
C GLN A 233 14.63 7.31 10.06
N TRP A 234 13.92 8.33 10.52
CA TRP A 234 12.58 8.66 10.06
C TRP A 234 12.46 10.15 9.81
N GLY A 235 11.55 10.54 8.92
CA GLY A 235 11.07 11.91 8.93
C GLY A 235 10.19 12.15 10.16
N GLU A 236 10.32 13.32 10.79
CA GLU A 236 9.47 13.75 11.89
C GLU A 236 7.99 13.77 11.50
N LEU A 237 7.71 14.06 10.22
CA LEU A 237 6.37 14.16 9.65
C LEU A 237 5.98 12.89 8.86
N ASP A 238 6.59 11.75 9.15
CA ASP A 238 6.21 10.48 8.52
C ASP A 238 4.83 9.99 9.00
N ARG A 239 3.93 9.76 8.03
CA ARG A 239 2.54 9.30 8.22
C ARG A 239 2.32 7.86 7.77
N GLU A 240 3.38 7.17 7.37
CA GLU A 240 3.31 5.85 6.75
C GLU A 240 3.97 4.77 7.61
N ALA A 241 5.06 5.09 8.31
CA ALA A 241 5.78 4.13 9.16
C ALA A 241 5.75 4.49 10.65
N LEU A 242 4.83 5.37 11.10
CA LEU A 242 4.65 5.79 12.50
C LEU A 242 5.96 5.82 13.32
N PRO A 243 6.76 6.90 13.22
CA PRO A 243 8.14 6.92 13.72
C PRO A 243 8.30 6.47 15.17
N ARG A 244 7.41 6.90 16.08
CA ARG A 244 7.50 6.56 17.50
C ARG A 244 7.36 5.06 17.72
N GLU A 245 6.29 4.45 17.22
CA GLU A 245 6.03 3.03 17.44
C GLU A 245 7.04 2.14 16.71
N SER A 246 7.33 2.43 15.43
CA SER A 246 8.30 1.64 14.65
C SER A 246 9.70 1.68 15.25
N SER A 247 10.19 2.87 15.64
CA SER A 247 11.52 3.00 16.26
C SER A 247 11.60 2.29 17.61
N GLN A 248 10.53 2.31 18.41
CA GLN A 248 10.48 1.58 19.68
C GLN A 248 10.55 0.07 19.46
N ILE A 249 9.79 -0.47 18.50
CA ILE A 249 9.81 -1.90 18.21
C ILE A 249 11.18 -2.34 17.71
N ILE A 250 11.79 -1.59 16.78
CA ILE A 250 13.12 -1.90 16.23
C ILE A 250 14.18 -1.79 17.34
N ARG A 251 14.16 -0.74 18.16
CA ARG A 251 15.09 -0.59 19.29
C ARG A 251 15.02 -1.78 20.24
N GLN A 252 13.81 -2.15 20.66
CA GLN A 252 13.60 -3.27 21.56
C GLN A 252 14.05 -4.60 20.93
N ALA A 253 13.83 -4.79 19.62
CA ALA A 253 14.29 -5.97 18.92
C ALA A 253 15.83 -6.05 18.90
N LEU A 254 16.52 -4.96 18.55
CA LEU A 254 17.99 -4.89 18.59
C LEU A 254 18.55 -5.16 19.99
N GLU A 255 17.98 -4.52 21.02
CA GLU A 255 18.37 -4.72 22.42
C GLU A 255 18.16 -6.17 22.87
N ARG A 256 17.00 -6.78 22.57
CA ARG A 256 16.74 -8.21 22.85
C ARG A 256 17.72 -9.12 22.11
N GLY A 257 18.17 -8.71 20.93
CA GLY A 257 19.18 -9.39 20.14
C GLY A 257 20.60 -9.26 20.68
N GLY A 258 20.84 -8.39 21.67
CA GLY A 258 22.17 -8.04 22.17
C GLY A 258 22.96 -7.10 21.25
N ASN A 259 22.30 -6.44 20.29
CA ASN A 259 22.93 -5.43 19.45
C ASN A 259 22.77 -4.04 20.09
N HIS A 260 23.88 -3.52 20.62
CA HIS A 260 23.96 -2.20 21.23
C HIS A 260 24.68 -1.17 20.32
N HIS A 261 24.82 -1.48 19.03
CA HIS A 261 25.50 -0.64 18.05
C HIS A 261 24.49 0.01 17.10
N TYR A 262 23.66 0.90 17.63
CA TYR A 262 22.66 1.58 16.82
C TYR A 262 22.54 3.07 17.11
N THR A 263 22.04 3.80 16.13
CA THR A 263 21.67 5.22 16.22
C THR A 263 20.27 5.38 15.64
N ILE A 264 19.30 5.85 16.44
CA ILE A 264 17.93 6.14 16.03
C ILE A 264 17.74 7.65 15.92
N ARG A 265 17.25 8.13 14.77
CA ARG A 265 17.10 9.57 14.51
C ARG A 265 15.77 9.96 13.88
N PHE A 266 15.34 11.18 14.19
CA PHE A 266 14.16 11.81 13.58
C PHE A 266 14.58 13.10 12.89
N VAL A 267 14.42 13.16 11.58
CA VAL A 267 14.82 14.30 10.76
C VAL A 267 13.66 15.30 10.73
N PRO A 268 13.88 16.55 11.19
CA PRO A 268 12.80 17.52 11.29
C PRO A 268 12.25 17.94 9.92
N ALA A 269 10.97 18.32 9.88
CA ALA A 269 10.29 18.92 8.73
C ALA A 269 10.30 18.11 7.41
N VAL A 270 10.63 16.82 7.47
CA VAL A 270 10.59 15.91 6.32
C VAL A 270 9.64 14.75 6.56
N ARG A 271 9.15 14.18 5.47
CA ARG A 271 8.18 13.08 5.47
C ARG A 271 8.84 11.70 5.44
N HIS A 272 8.02 10.67 5.19
CA HIS A 272 8.39 9.26 5.13
C HIS A 272 9.70 8.92 4.41
N ASN A 273 9.94 9.52 3.24
CA ASN A 273 11.14 9.28 2.43
C ASN A 273 12.24 10.35 2.60
N LEU A 274 12.14 11.18 3.66
CA LEU A 274 13.02 12.32 3.96
C LEU A 274 12.97 13.48 2.94
N TYR A 275 11.94 13.52 2.10
CA TYR A 275 11.67 14.68 1.25
C TYR A 275 10.98 15.79 2.06
N VAL A 276 11.14 17.02 1.59
CA VAL A 276 10.43 18.18 2.15
C VAL A 276 8.93 18.03 1.88
N THR A 277 8.12 18.53 2.80
CA THR A 277 6.66 18.49 2.77
C THR A 277 6.11 19.87 3.10
N ALA A 278 5.07 20.32 2.39
CA ALA A 278 4.33 21.53 2.72
C ALA A 278 3.02 21.22 3.48
N ASN A 279 2.61 19.95 3.52
CA ASN A 279 1.34 19.51 4.08
C ASN A 279 1.51 18.46 5.19
N GLY A 280 2.39 18.72 6.15
CA GLY A 280 2.50 17.93 7.38
C GLY A 280 2.82 16.44 7.21
N GLY A 281 3.44 16.07 6.08
CA GLY A 281 3.78 14.69 5.71
C GLY A 281 2.93 14.06 4.60
N PHE A 282 1.84 14.71 4.18
CA PHE A 282 0.86 14.13 3.25
C PHE A 282 1.13 14.41 1.76
N ASP A 283 2.03 15.34 1.44
CA ASP A 283 2.45 15.69 0.08
C ASP A 283 3.92 15.29 -0.18
N ARG A 284 4.34 15.17 -1.45
CA ARG A 284 5.75 14.94 -1.84
C ARG A 284 6.22 16.14 -2.64
N LEU A 285 7.08 16.97 -2.08
CA LEU A 285 7.82 17.94 -2.90
C LEU A 285 8.98 17.22 -3.56
N ALA A 286 9.39 17.65 -4.76
CA ALA A 286 10.54 17.09 -5.47
C ALA A 286 11.87 17.67 -4.95
N SER A 287 12.01 17.78 -3.63
CA SER A 287 13.21 18.33 -2.98
C SER A 287 13.53 17.57 -1.69
N ILE A 288 14.82 17.45 -1.43
CA ILE A 288 15.41 16.93 -0.20
C ILE A 288 16.10 18.08 0.55
N PRO A 289 16.31 17.99 1.87
CA PRO A 289 17.11 18.96 2.62
C PRO A 289 18.48 19.20 1.99
N ALA A 290 19.00 20.43 2.04
CA ALA A 290 20.31 20.77 1.48
C ALA A 290 21.46 19.93 2.08
N ASN A 291 21.32 19.54 3.34
CA ASN A 291 22.26 18.71 4.09
C ASN A 291 21.92 17.21 4.06
N TYR A 292 21.04 16.77 3.15
CA TYR A 292 20.71 15.35 2.99
C TYR A 292 21.97 14.53 2.73
N GLY A 293 22.11 13.37 3.38
CA GLY A 293 23.31 12.55 3.23
C GLY A 293 24.48 12.94 4.13
N ASP A 294 24.56 14.18 4.65
CA ASP A 294 25.71 14.65 5.44
C ASP A 294 25.93 13.77 6.69
N TYR A 295 24.83 13.54 7.41
CA TYR A 295 24.91 12.72 8.61
C TYR A 295 25.19 11.26 8.30
N GLU A 296 24.54 10.69 7.28
CA GLU A 296 24.73 9.29 6.88
C GLU A 296 26.18 9.06 6.45
N ALA A 297 26.75 9.95 5.64
CA ALA A 297 28.14 9.88 5.22
C ALA A 297 29.11 10.02 6.39
N SER A 298 28.90 11.00 7.28
CA SER A 298 29.69 11.18 8.48
C SER A 298 29.59 9.97 9.44
N TRP A 299 28.41 9.35 9.53
CA TRP A 299 28.21 8.15 10.33
C TRP A 299 28.95 6.95 9.75
N ILE A 300 28.91 6.74 8.44
CA ILE A 300 29.69 5.68 7.76
C ILE A 300 31.19 5.89 7.99
N ASP A 301 31.67 7.14 7.88
CA ASP A 301 33.09 7.45 8.09
C ASP A 301 33.54 7.13 9.53
N ARG A 302 32.72 7.45 10.54
CA ARG A 302 33.03 7.12 11.94
C ARG A 302 33.16 5.61 12.21
N LEU A 303 32.46 4.76 11.46
CA LEU A 303 32.57 3.30 11.62
C LEU A 303 34.00 2.76 11.39
N THR A 304 34.86 3.54 10.73
CA THR A 304 36.28 3.18 10.55
C THR A 304 37.11 3.27 11.81
N HIS A 305 36.64 4.04 12.80
CA HIS A 305 37.36 4.28 14.04
C HIS A 305 36.71 3.57 15.23
N ALA A 306 35.37 3.55 15.29
CA ALA A 306 34.63 2.92 16.39
C ALA A 306 33.20 2.54 15.98
N LEU A 307 32.67 1.48 16.61
CA LEU A 307 31.24 1.17 16.54
C LEU A 307 30.43 2.23 17.31
N PRO A 308 29.22 2.58 16.84
CA PRO A 308 28.38 3.53 17.56
C PRO A 308 27.95 2.93 18.90
N SER A 309 27.86 3.77 19.92
CA SER A 309 27.10 3.44 21.13
C SER A 309 25.60 3.56 20.83
N ALA A 310 24.80 2.71 21.48
CA ALA A 310 23.35 2.77 21.45
C ALA A 310 22.85 4.19 21.77
N SER A 311 22.17 4.81 20.81
CA SER A 311 21.57 6.13 20.96
C SER A 311 20.23 6.23 20.24
N ALA A 312 19.33 7.04 20.79
CA ALA A 312 18.04 7.33 20.19
C ALA A 312 17.62 8.77 20.50
N ASP A 313 17.31 9.52 19.45
CA ASP A 313 16.68 10.84 19.59
C ASP A 313 15.29 10.68 20.26
N PRO A 314 14.77 11.73 20.92
CA PRO A 314 13.39 11.70 21.42
C PRO A 314 12.38 11.49 20.29
N ALA A 315 11.53 10.47 20.42
CA ALA A 315 10.54 10.15 19.40
C ALA A 315 9.48 11.26 19.24
N PRO A 316 9.07 11.59 18.00
CA PRO A 316 8.06 12.60 17.73
C PRO A 316 6.71 12.24 18.36
N SER A 317 5.82 13.21 18.45
CA SER A 317 4.47 12.95 18.97
C SER A 317 3.69 12.04 18.01
N GLN A 318 2.98 11.07 18.58
CA GLN A 318 2.07 10.18 17.85
C GLN A 318 0.68 10.35 18.46
N ARG A 319 -0.31 10.67 17.62
CA ARG A 319 -1.66 10.97 18.10
C ARG A 319 -2.42 9.71 18.49
N THR A 320 -2.30 8.64 17.70
CA THR A 320 -2.98 7.37 17.94
C THR A 320 -2.04 6.19 17.78
N PRO A 321 -2.15 5.18 18.66
CA PRO A 321 -1.43 3.92 18.50
C PRO A 321 -1.90 3.19 17.24
N SER A 322 -1.04 2.33 16.67
CA SER A 322 -1.49 1.40 15.64
C SER A 322 -2.61 0.50 16.17
N PRO A 323 -3.60 0.15 15.33
CA PRO A 323 -4.71 -0.68 15.76
C PRO A 323 -4.27 -2.14 15.91
N THR A 324 -4.78 -2.82 16.94
CA THR A 324 -4.64 -4.28 17.06
C THR A 324 -5.64 -4.98 16.15
N LEU A 325 -5.14 -5.72 15.17
CA LEU A 325 -5.97 -6.49 14.23
C LEU A 325 -6.15 -7.91 14.74
N THR A 326 -7.28 -8.20 15.36
CA THR A 326 -7.60 -9.56 15.83
C THR A 326 -8.00 -10.48 14.67
N PRO A 327 -7.79 -11.80 14.78
CA PRO A 327 -8.29 -12.75 13.79
C PRO A 327 -9.78 -12.61 13.52
N LEU A 328 -10.23 -12.96 12.31
CA LEU A 328 -11.65 -12.95 11.95
C LEU A 328 -12.42 -13.98 12.78
N ALA A 329 -13.56 -13.58 13.34
CA ALA A 329 -14.54 -14.51 13.88
C ALA A 329 -15.21 -15.30 12.75
N TRP A 330 -15.85 -16.42 13.07
CA TRP A 330 -16.47 -17.31 12.08
C TRP A 330 -17.50 -16.58 11.19
N TYR A 331 -18.24 -15.62 11.75
CA TYR A 331 -19.26 -14.84 11.03
C TYR A 331 -18.67 -13.70 10.18
N GLU A 332 -17.39 -13.39 10.34
CA GLU A 332 -16.66 -12.40 9.56
C GLU A 332 -15.89 -13.05 8.41
N SER A 333 -15.97 -14.39 8.26
CA SER A 333 -15.28 -15.13 7.21
C SER A 333 -15.56 -14.53 5.82
N PRO A 334 -14.53 -14.38 4.96
CA PRO A 334 -14.71 -13.86 3.60
C PRO A 334 -15.74 -14.65 2.79
N TRP A 335 -15.82 -15.97 3.01
CA TRP A 335 -16.79 -16.83 2.34
C TRP A 335 -18.22 -16.54 2.77
N LEU A 336 -18.45 -16.27 4.05
CA LEU A 336 -19.77 -15.91 4.55
C LEU A 336 -20.18 -14.51 4.05
N GLN A 337 -19.23 -13.56 4.03
CA GLN A 337 -19.47 -12.24 3.47
C GLN A 337 -19.77 -12.30 1.96
N LEU A 338 -19.04 -13.12 1.21
CA LEU A 338 -19.32 -13.37 -0.21
C LEU A 338 -20.69 -14.02 -0.42
N ALA A 339 -21.04 -15.03 0.39
CA ALA A 339 -22.35 -15.67 0.33
C ALA A 339 -23.48 -14.68 0.63
N ALA A 340 -23.31 -13.81 1.64
CA ALA A 340 -24.26 -12.76 1.97
C ALA A 340 -24.42 -11.77 0.81
N LEU A 341 -23.31 -11.30 0.22
CA LEU A 341 -23.31 -10.43 -0.95
C LEU A 341 -24.06 -11.04 -2.13
N LEU A 342 -23.76 -12.29 -2.49
CA LEU A 342 -24.45 -12.98 -3.58
C LEU A 342 -25.95 -13.14 -3.29
N LEU A 343 -26.30 -13.49 -2.05
CA LEU A 343 -27.69 -13.57 -1.60
C LEU A 343 -28.41 -12.23 -1.78
N PHE A 344 -27.81 -11.11 -1.37
CA PHE A 344 -28.40 -9.78 -1.52
C PHE A 344 -28.54 -9.37 -2.98
N LEU A 345 -27.51 -9.56 -3.79
CA LEU A 345 -27.54 -9.24 -5.22
C LEU A 345 -28.65 -10.01 -5.92
N VAL A 346 -28.76 -11.32 -5.68
CA VAL A 346 -29.79 -12.17 -6.28
C VAL A 346 -31.18 -11.81 -5.75
N ALA A 347 -31.37 -11.64 -4.44
CA ALA A 347 -32.68 -11.36 -3.86
C ALA A 347 -33.22 -9.98 -4.26
N PHE A 348 -32.38 -8.94 -4.18
CA PHE A 348 -32.77 -7.57 -4.52
C PHE A 348 -32.94 -7.37 -6.02
N ALA A 349 -32.07 -7.93 -6.87
CA ALA A 349 -32.25 -7.86 -8.34
C ALA A 349 -33.35 -8.80 -8.85
N GLY A 350 -33.56 -9.94 -8.18
CA GLY A 350 -34.55 -10.94 -8.57
C GLY A 350 -35.98 -10.40 -8.56
N TYR A 351 -36.32 -9.49 -7.64
CA TYR A 351 -37.65 -8.91 -7.56
C TYR A 351 -38.08 -8.11 -8.81
N PRO A 352 -37.31 -7.09 -9.29
CA PRO A 352 -37.63 -6.39 -10.52
C PRO A 352 -37.49 -7.27 -11.77
N LEU A 353 -36.49 -8.17 -11.84
CA LEU A 353 -36.30 -9.07 -12.99
C LEU A 353 -37.50 -10.01 -13.19
N THR A 354 -37.97 -10.65 -12.11
CA THR A 354 -39.16 -11.51 -12.17
C THR A 354 -40.43 -10.72 -12.50
N ALA A 355 -40.53 -9.44 -12.11
CA ALA A 355 -41.63 -8.58 -12.52
C ALA A 355 -41.59 -8.25 -14.03
N ALA A 356 -40.41 -7.99 -14.58
CA ALA A 356 -40.21 -7.76 -16.01
C ALA A 356 -40.57 -9.00 -16.84
N VAL A 357 -40.09 -10.19 -16.45
CA VAL A 357 -40.40 -11.46 -17.13
C VAL A 357 -41.92 -11.74 -17.13
N ARG A 358 -42.61 -11.51 -16.01
CA ARG A 358 -44.08 -11.66 -15.94
C ARG A 358 -44.79 -10.72 -16.89
N ARG A 359 -44.30 -9.48 -17.03
CA ARG A 359 -44.86 -8.48 -17.94
C ARG A 359 -44.71 -8.90 -19.40
N ILE A 360 -43.54 -9.43 -19.77
CA ILE A 360 -43.26 -9.97 -21.11
C ILE A 360 -44.17 -11.18 -21.40
N ARG A 361 -44.38 -12.07 -20.41
CA ARG A 361 -45.28 -13.23 -20.52
C ARG A 361 -46.78 -12.90 -20.39
N GLY A 362 -47.17 -11.63 -20.56
CA GLY A 362 -48.58 -11.19 -20.53
C GLY A 362 -49.28 -11.28 -19.16
N ARG A 363 -48.57 -11.66 -18.08
CA ARG A 363 -49.15 -11.79 -16.73
C ARG A 363 -49.20 -10.42 -16.06
N ARG A 364 -50.27 -9.66 -16.31
CA ARG A 364 -50.51 -8.35 -15.70
C ARG A 364 -51.25 -8.49 -14.35
N GLY A 365 -50.70 -7.89 -13.31
CA GLY A 365 -51.26 -7.88 -11.96
C GLY A 365 -50.25 -7.30 -10.98
N ALA A 366 -50.63 -6.23 -10.28
CA ALA A 366 -49.76 -5.57 -9.33
C ALA A 366 -50.20 -5.96 -7.90
N PRO A 367 -49.34 -6.63 -7.11
CA PRO A 367 -49.70 -6.94 -5.74
C PRO A 367 -49.82 -5.64 -4.92
N PRO A 368 -50.66 -5.60 -3.86
CA PRO A 368 -50.82 -4.43 -2.99
C PRO A 368 -49.50 -3.99 -2.33
N VAL A 369 -48.55 -4.93 -2.16
CA VAL A 369 -47.23 -4.71 -1.53
C VAL A 369 -46.18 -4.11 -2.51
N ARG A 370 -46.55 -3.79 -3.75
CA ARG A 370 -45.58 -3.48 -4.83
C ARG A 370 -44.65 -2.30 -4.56
N HIS A 371 -45.14 -1.24 -3.90
CA HIS A 371 -44.38 0.00 -3.70
C HIS A 371 -43.25 -0.15 -2.66
N PRO A 372 -43.51 -0.58 -1.41
CA PRO A 372 -42.44 -0.79 -0.43
C PRO A 372 -41.45 -1.87 -0.90
N ALA A 373 -41.92 -2.93 -1.56
CA ALA A 373 -41.05 -3.97 -2.10
C ALA A 373 -40.13 -3.47 -3.25
N ARG A 374 -40.59 -2.52 -4.09
CA ARG A 374 -39.74 -1.89 -5.11
C ARG A 374 -38.64 -1.04 -4.49
N TRP A 375 -38.98 -0.27 -3.46
CA TRP A 375 -38.00 0.53 -2.72
C TRP A 375 -36.98 -0.35 -2.01
N LEU A 376 -37.43 -1.44 -1.37
CA LEU A 376 -36.54 -2.42 -0.74
C LEU A 376 -35.55 -3.03 -1.75
N ALA A 377 -36.07 -3.49 -2.89
CA ALA A 377 -35.23 -4.04 -3.95
C ALA A 377 -34.23 -3.00 -4.50
N ALA A 378 -34.67 -1.78 -4.78
CA ALA A 378 -33.82 -0.75 -5.35
C ALA A 378 -32.76 -0.24 -4.36
N ALA A 379 -33.16 0.13 -3.14
CA ALA A 379 -32.25 0.63 -2.12
C ALA A 379 -31.28 -0.45 -1.64
N GLY A 380 -31.76 -1.68 -1.44
CA GLY A 380 -30.92 -2.81 -1.03
C GLY A 380 -29.87 -3.15 -2.08
N LEU A 381 -30.26 -3.20 -3.36
CA LEU A 381 -29.32 -3.43 -4.47
C LEU A 381 -28.30 -2.30 -4.59
N ALA A 382 -28.76 -1.04 -4.55
CA ALA A 382 -27.89 0.13 -4.65
C ALA A 382 -26.88 0.20 -3.49
N THR A 383 -27.31 -0.10 -2.25
CA THR A 383 -26.42 -0.11 -1.09
C THR A 383 -25.38 -1.23 -1.19
N THR A 384 -25.81 -2.44 -1.56
CA THR A 384 -24.93 -3.61 -1.65
C THR A 384 -23.87 -3.42 -2.73
N MET A 385 -24.27 -3.02 -3.94
CA MET A 385 -23.34 -2.75 -5.04
C MET A 385 -22.47 -1.52 -4.76
N GLY A 386 -23.07 -0.45 -4.22
CA GLY A 386 -22.38 0.79 -3.92
C GLY A 386 -21.29 0.61 -2.86
N LEU A 387 -21.54 -0.19 -1.81
CA LEU A 387 -20.52 -0.50 -0.82
C LEU A 387 -19.35 -1.24 -1.46
N LEU A 388 -19.60 -2.26 -2.28
CA LEU A 388 -18.54 -3.02 -2.94
C LEU A 388 -17.67 -2.14 -3.84
N VAL A 389 -18.31 -1.32 -4.67
CA VAL A 389 -17.61 -0.39 -5.57
C VAL A 389 -16.80 0.63 -4.77
N TYR A 390 -17.38 1.17 -3.70
CA TYR A 390 -16.71 2.20 -2.90
C TYR A 390 -15.55 1.64 -2.09
N LEU A 391 -15.70 0.49 -1.43
CA LEU A 391 -14.60 -0.17 -0.73
C LEU A 391 -13.48 -0.56 -1.69
N PHE A 392 -13.81 -1.12 -2.86
CA PHE A 392 -12.81 -1.42 -3.88
C PHE A 392 -12.06 -0.16 -4.32
N PHE A 393 -12.78 0.93 -4.61
CA PHE A 393 -12.16 2.21 -4.97
C PHE A 393 -11.22 2.73 -3.88
N MET A 394 -11.63 2.68 -2.61
CA MET A 394 -10.83 3.13 -1.47
C MET A 394 -9.60 2.25 -1.24
N LEU A 395 -9.72 0.94 -1.43
CA LEU A 395 -8.58 0.00 -1.36
C LEU A 395 -7.60 0.25 -2.52
N ALA A 396 -8.11 0.35 -3.75
CA ALA A 396 -7.30 0.55 -4.96
C ALA A 396 -6.55 1.88 -4.96
N THR A 397 -7.10 2.92 -4.32
CA THR A 397 -6.45 4.23 -4.17
C THR A 397 -5.70 4.39 -2.85
N ALA A 398 -5.68 3.35 -2.00
CA ALA A 398 -5.16 3.41 -0.63
C ALA A 398 -5.67 4.63 0.16
N ALA A 399 -6.95 4.99 -0.03
CA ALA A 399 -7.59 6.19 0.54
C ALA A 399 -6.91 7.53 0.21
N ALA A 400 -6.11 7.59 -0.86
CA ALA A 400 -5.52 8.85 -1.32
C ALA A 400 -6.58 9.82 -1.87
N VAL A 401 -7.72 9.31 -2.32
CA VAL A 401 -8.83 10.11 -2.85
C VAL A 401 -10.11 9.77 -2.09
N VAL A 402 -10.44 10.60 -1.10
CA VAL A 402 -11.65 10.42 -0.27
C VAL A 402 -12.86 11.13 -0.88
N GLY A 403 -12.64 12.26 -1.54
CA GLY A 403 -13.68 13.19 -2.00
C GLY A 403 -14.15 14.16 -0.90
N PRO A 404 -15.19 14.96 -1.16
CA PRO A 404 -15.70 15.93 -0.19
C PRO A 404 -16.24 15.24 1.07
N VAL A 405 -15.99 15.85 2.23
CA VAL A 405 -16.37 15.36 3.55
C VAL A 405 -17.39 16.30 4.17
N LEU A 406 -18.51 15.75 4.63
CA LEU A 406 -19.60 16.48 5.28
C LEU A 406 -19.87 15.84 6.64
N ILE A 407 -19.81 16.64 7.71
CA ILE A 407 -20.03 16.18 9.11
C ILE A 407 -19.16 14.94 9.43
N GLY A 408 -17.88 15.01 9.06
CA GLY A 408 -16.93 13.92 9.31
C GLY A 408 -17.09 12.70 8.41
N ARG A 409 -17.98 12.71 7.41
CA ARG A 409 -18.21 11.54 6.53
C ARG A 409 -18.04 11.89 5.05
N PRO A 410 -17.37 11.04 4.26
CA PRO A 410 -17.31 11.22 2.80
C PRO A 410 -18.72 11.20 2.20
N ILE A 411 -19.01 12.05 1.21
CA ILE A 411 -20.32 12.07 0.54
C ILE A 411 -20.74 10.68 0.04
N PRO A 412 -19.88 9.87 -0.62
CA PRO A 412 -20.27 8.52 -1.04
C PRO A 412 -20.67 7.63 0.15
N TRP A 413 -19.99 7.74 1.29
CA TRP A 413 -20.34 7.00 2.51
C TRP A 413 -21.69 7.43 3.08
N LEU A 414 -21.95 8.74 3.14
CA LEU A 414 -23.25 9.28 3.59
C LEU A 414 -24.41 8.77 2.73
N VAL A 415 -24.22 8.75 1.41
CA VAL A 415 -25.22 8.21 0.48
C VAL A 415 -25.49 6.74 0.78
N LEU A 416 -24.44 5.94 1.02
CA LEU A 416 -24.59 4.53 1.39
C LEU A 416 -25.31 4.34 2.73
N GLN A 417 -25.03 5.18 3.73
CA GLN A 417 -25.75 5.14 5.02
C GLN A 417 -27.23 5.50 4.85
N VAL A 418 -27.55 6.53 4.07
CA VAL A 418 -28.96 6.90 3.77
C VAL A 418 -29.67 5.77 3.04
N LEU A 419 -29.03 5.15 2.04
CA LEU A 419 -29.58 4.01 1.32
C LEU A 419 -29.74 2.78 2.22
N ALA A 420 -28.82 2.55 3.17
CA ALA A 420 -28.93 1.48 4.16
C ALA A 420 -30.14 1.70 5.08
N VAL A 421 -30.34 2.92 5.60
CA VAL A 421 -31.52 3.28 6.40
C VAL A 421 -32.80 3.13 5.57
N ALA A 422 -32.81 3.57 4.31
CA ALA A 422 -33.95 3.39 3.41
C ALA A 422 -34.26 1.90 3.17
N THR A 423 -33.23 1.05 3.08
CA THR A 423 -33.38 -0.41 2.97
C THR A 423 -34.03 -1.00 4.22
N VAL A 424 -33.63 -0.56 5.41
CA VAL A 424 -34.24 -0.99 6.69
C VAL A 424 -35.71 -0.57 6.76
N VAL A 425 -36.01 0.71 6.49
CA VAL A 425 -37.39 1.24 6.48
C VAL A 425 -38.26 0.49 5.47
N ALA A 426 -37.75 0.26 4.26
CA ALA A 426 -38.46 -0.47 3.22
C ALA A 426 -38.65 -1.96 3.57
N THR A 427 -37.73 -2.58 4.32
CA THR A 427 -37.88 -3.92 4.89
C THR A 427 -39.07 -3.98 5.84
N ILE A 428 -39.13 -3.05 6.80
CA ILE A 428 -40.23 -2.96 7.77
C ILE A 428 -41.56 -2.72 7.06
N ALA A 429 -41.61 -1.74 6.15
CA ALA A 429 -42.82 -1.42 5.38
C ALA A 429 -43.30 -2.60 4.52
N THR A 430 -42.37 -3.33 3.89
CA THR A 430 -42.68 -4.54 3.11
C THR A 430 -43.25 -5.63 4.02
N GLY A 431 -42.65 -5.88 5.19
CA GLY A 431 -43.12 -6.86 6.16
C GLY A 431 -44.52 -6.54 6.71
N LEU A 432 -44.76 -5.28 7.09
CA LEU A 432 -46.07 -4.82 7.58
C LEU A 432 -47.15 -4.93 6.48
N SER A 433 -46.84 -4.49 5.27
CA SER A 433 -47.77 -4.57 4.14
C SER A 433 -48.04 -6.02 3.72
N TRP A 434 -47.03 -6.89 3.77
CA TRP A 434 -47.16 -8.32 3.54
C TRP A 434 -48.07 -8.98 4.58
N ARG A 435 -47.90 -8.64 5.87
CA ARG A 435 -48.77 -9.16 6.94
C ARG A 435 -50.23 -8.72 6.77
N ARG A 436 -50.47 -7.46 6.39
CA ARG A 436 -51.82 -6.91 6.17
C ARG A 436 -52.55 -7.58 5.00
N HIS A 437 -51.86 -7.81 3.88
CA HIS A 437 -52.48 -8.33 2.65
C HIS A 437 -52.18 -9.83 2.41
N ARG A 438 -51.78 -10.57 3.45
CA ARG A 438 -51.29 -11.95 3.29
C ARG A 438 -52.29 -12.88 2.61
N ARG A 439 -53.59 -12.68 2.88
CA ARG A 439 -54.70 -13.47 2.32
C ARG A 439 -54.95 -13.16 0.84
N ASP A 440 -54.65 -11.94 0.41
CA ASP A 440 -54.93 -11.46 -0.96
C ASP A 440 -53.81 -11.79 -1.95
N LEU A 441 -52.67 -12.28 -1.45
CA LEU A 441 -51.50 -12.59 -2.28
C LEU A 441 -51.57 -14.01 -2.85
N ARG A 442 -51.24 -14.14 -4.14
CA ARG A 442 -51.01 -15.42 -4.81
C ARG A 442 -49.77 -16.10 -4.24
N HIS A 443 -49.70 -17.43 -4.27
CA HIS A 443 -48.56 -18.21 -3.75
C HIS A 443 -47.19 -17.71 -4.28
N ALA A 444 -47.08 -17.48 -5.60
CA ALA A 444 -45.86 -16.98 -6.21
C ALA A 444 -45.46 -15.57 -5.73
N ASP A 445 -46.43 -14.70 -5.44
CA ASP A 445 -46.17 -13.35 -4.93
C ASP A 445 -45.79 -13.38 -3.45
N ARG A 446 -46.36 -14.30 -2.66
CA ARG A 446 -45.92 -14.54 -1.27
C ARG A 446 -44.48 -15.03 -1.21
N ALA A 447 -44.09 -15.97 -2.07
CA ALA A 447 -42.72 -16.48 -2.10
C ALA A 447 -41.71 -15.40 -2.46
N ARG A 448 -41.97 -14.61 -3.50
CA ARG A 448 -41.09 -13.50 -3.93
C ARG A 448 -40.95 -12.42 -2.86
N LEU A 449 -42.05 -12.03 -2.23
CA LEU A 449 -42.03 -11.03 -1.15
C LEU A 449 -41.34 -11.58 0.12
N GLY A 450 -41.55 -12.87 0.43
CA GLY A 450 -40.89 -13.54 1.54
C GLY A 450 -39.37 -13.58 1.39
N LEU A 451 -38.87 -13.95 0.20
CA LEU A 451 -37.43 -13.94 -0.10
C LEU A 451 -36.84 -12.54 0.00
N LEU A 452 -37.53 -11.54 -0.56
CA LEU A 452 -37.08 -10.14 -0.51
C LEU A 452 -37.06 -9.61 0.93
N ALA A 453 -38.08 -9.89 1.74
CA ALA A 453 -38.13 -9.49 3.15
C ALA A 453 -37.08 -10.23 3.99
N ALA A 454 -36.84 -11.52 3.74
CA ALA A 454 -35.77 -12.28 4.40
C ALA A 454 -34.39 -11.70 4.09
N ALA A 455 -34.11 -11.35 2.83
CA ALA A 455 -32.89 -10.65 2.45
C ALA A 455 -32.77 -9.29 3.14
N GLY A 456 -33.87 -8.52 3.22
CA GLY A 456 -33.92 -7.28 3.97
C GLY A 456 -33.60 -7.45 5.46
N LEU A 457 -34.05 -8.53 6.10
CA LEU A 457 -33.73 -8.83 7.51
C LEU A 457 -32.27 -9.24 7.69
N LEU A 458 -31.73 -10.11 6.83
CA LEU A 458 -30.33 -10.52 6.85
C LEU A 458 -29.37 -9.37 6.51
N PHE A 459 -29.84 -8.36 5.77
CA PHE A 459 -29.07 -7.17 5.45
C PHE A 459 -28.71 -6.33 6.69
N LEU A 460 -29.55 -6.31 7.73
CA LEU A 460 -29.31 -5.49 8.94
C LEU A 460 -27.96 -5.82 9.63
N PRO A 461 -27.71 -7.07 10.07
CA PRO A 461 -26.44 -7.41 10.72
C PRO A 461 -25.25 -7.26 9.77
N TRP A 462 -25.42 -7.52 8.47
CA TRP A 462 -24.39 -7.32 7.47
C TRP A 462 -24.02 -5.84 7.28
N ALA A 463 -25.02 -4.96 7.17
CA ALA A 463 -24.81 -3.52 7.02
C ALA A 463 -24.24 -2.90 8.32
N ALA A 464 -24.62 -3.41 9.49
CA ALA A 464 -24.04 -3.02 10.76
C ALA A 464 -22.56 -3.42 10.85
N TYR A 465 -22.20 -4.65 10.44
CA TYR A 465 -20.81 -5.13 10.38
C TYR A 465 -19.92 -4.21 9.53
N TRP A 466 -20.41 -3.76 8.38
CA TRP A 466 -19.69 -2.83 7.52
C TRP A 466 -19.78 -1.36 7.97
N GLY A 467 -20.46 -1.04 9.08
CA GLY A 467 -20.57 0.31 9.62
C GLY A 467 -21.61 1.21 8.96
N LEU A 468 -22.44 0.70 8.05
CA LEU A 468 -23.44 1.50 7.33
C LEU A 468 -24.65 1.92 8.19
N LEU A 469 -24.88 1.23 9.30
CA LEU A 469 -25.96 1.52 10.25
C LEU A 469 -25.43 2.11 11.57
N ILE A 470 -24.15 2.50 11.60
CA ILE A 470 -23.46 3.04 12.78
C ILE A 470 -22.94 4.44 12.43
N PRO A 471 -23.05 5.42 13.34
CA PRO A 471 -22.61 6.78 13.08
C PRO A 471 -21.12 6.94 12.81
#